data_AF-A0A7S4PXC0-F1
#
_entry.id   AF-A0A7S4PXC0-F1
#
_cell.length_a   1.000
_cell.length_b   1.000
_cell.length_c   1.000
_cell.angle_alpha   90.00
_cell.angle_beta   90.00
_cell.angle_gamma   90.00
#
_symmetry.space_group_name_H-M   'P 1'
#
loop_
_entity.id
_entity.type
_entity.pdbx_description
1 polymer ?
#
loop_
_entity_poly.entity_id
_entity_poly.type
_entity_poly.pdbx_seq_one_letter_code
_entity_poly.pdbx_strand_id
1 'polypeptide(L)'
;ITEAFGQEFQALLPVLAACGTGRLDALLMGLRKLAVEGQRMKYGDDMMLILDLLTLVGMNKEHFYELMNLGQASILPSLVKRLLAHVNVTPELEVLVNKLFNLMVGICIEAPVDLLNTMIAEVIDTSGASSLVQFAMKLIKGEERMERAADQLIKSTRSIAQQAAEGKSLSQMRLYCREPNGDKAPIDKIMEAVMDLLLPFLGEDLRRPIYSILEVLTDLYELSTDPSPNNLIKRTPYIAQGIATALNVPQHNVRGVFALASGDWEEAVDLCKPFCDLDPEVLHEMMRFLPTIKSTLKSGVDILGNIKDRVQEDYLKTRVRQITGNVSEKKGTPMDLFDLVDLDRNGAISLEEFRMCTIRLGFNLGEHRLMEVFSKCKKDVSDSSDQGHELSVEEFMQALDYLEHKVATISLTMLGRSLGWLMFKLVYLCVILLLCIVFIWLAMTAFISGGVFGAIVNSVMTIGTGLSLALKDHKDNASNEDQKKLSSVVEEIQDMVMNDQ
;
A
#
# COMPACT_ATOMS: atom_id res chain seq x y z
N ILE A 1 -6.69 -26.30 10.91
CA ILE A 1 -7.59 -25.22 10.44
C ILE A 1 -7.23 -23.90 11.11
N THR A 2 -6.98 -23.89 12.42
CA THR A 2 -6.64 -22.68 13.22
C THR A 2 -5.31 -21.99 12.84
N GLU A 3 -4.21 -22.72 12.57
CA GLU A 3 -2.93 -22.08 12.20
C GLU A 3 -2.93 -21.45 10.80
N ALA A 4 -3.47 -22.15 9.79
CA ALA A 4 -3.55 -21.65 8.42
C ALA A 4 -4.44 -20.39 8.35
N PHE A 5 -5.56 -20.39 9.06
CA PHE A 5 -6.44 -19.23 9.13
C PHE A 5 -5.80 -18.06 9.91
N GLY A 6 -5.08 -18.34 10.99
CA GLY A 6 -4.35 -17.32 11.75
C GLY A 6 -3.32 -16.56 10.90
N GLN A 7 -2.59 -17.28 10.04
CA GLN A 7 -1.67 -16.67 9.08
C GLN A 7 -2.39 -15.84 8.02
N GLU A 8 -3.51 -16.31 7.48
CA GLU A 8 -4.33 -15.56 6.52
C GLU A 8 -4.92 -14.27 7.14
N PHE A 9 -5.40 -14.33 8.39
CA PHE A 9 -5.94 -13.17 9.09
C PHE A 9 -4.86 -12.14 9.45
N GLN A 10 -3.68 -12.60 9.82
CA GLN A 10 -2.54 -11.73 10.13
C GLN A 10 -2.06 -10.96 8.88
N ALA A 11 -2.19 -11.55 7.69
CA ALA A 11 -1.95 -10.88 6.41
C ALA A 11 -3.04 -9.86 6.04
N LEU A 12 -4.28 -10.05 6.53
CA LEU A 12 -5.44 -9.16 6.33
C LEU A 12 -5.45 -7.91 7.23
N LEU A 13 -4.87 -8.00 8.43
CA LEU A 13 -4.83 -6.92 9.42
C LEU A 13 -4.31 -5.56 8.88
N PRO A 14 -3.20 -5.50 8.13
CA PRO A 14 -2.70 -4.26 7.54
C PRO A 14 -3.66 -3.61 6.53
N VAL A 15 -4.38 -4.44 5.75
CA VAL A 15 -5.40 -3.97 4.79
C VAL A 15 -6.57 -3.36 5.53
N LEU A 16 -7.05 -4.03 6.56
CA LEU A 16 -8.17 -3.56 7.37
C LEU A 16 -7.83 -2.27 8.12
N ALA A 17 -6.60 -2.17 8.65
CA ALA A 17 -6.10 -0.94 9.27
C ALA A 17 -5.99 0.21 8.26
N ALA A 18 -5.55 -0.06 7.03
CA ALA A 18 -5.51 0.93 5.96
C ALA A 18 -6.92 1.37 5.52
N CYS A 19 -7.87 0.44 5.45
CA CYS A 19 -9.28 0.73 5.18
C CYS A 19 -9.87 1.66 6.25
N GLY A 20 -9.72 1.30 7.54
CA GLY A 20 -10.24 2.08 8.65
C GLY A 20 -9.59 3.46 8.83
N THR A 21 -8.40 3.67 8.25
CA THR A 21 -7.71 4.97 8.26
C THR A 21 -7.95 5.80 6.99
N GLY A 22 -8.74 5.30 6.03
CA GLY A 22 -8.99 5.97 4.75
C GLY A 22 -7.76 6.07 3.85
N ARG A 23 -6.70 5.30 4.14
CA ARG A 23 -5.44 5.29 3.39
C ARG A 23 -5.52 4.32 2.23
N LEU A 24 -6.04 4.82 1.09
CA LEU A 24 -6.22 4.03 -0.13
C LEU A 24 -4.89 3.41 -0.61
N ASP A 25 -3.78 4.14 -0.54
CA ASP A 25 -2.43 3.67 -0.88
C ASP A 25 -2.03 2.41 -0.10
N ALA A 26 -2.20 2.43 1.22
CA ALA A 26 -1.87 1.31 2.10
C ALA A 26 -2.85 0.14 1.93
N LEU A 27 -4.12 0.44 1.63
CA LEU A 27 -5.15 -0.56 1.35
C LEU A 27 -4.78 -1.38 0.11
N LEU A 28 -4.42 -0.67 -0.98
CA LEU A 28 -4.04 -1.29 -2.24
C LEU A 28 -2.74 -2.10 -2.12
N MET A 29 -1.73 -1.55 -1.43
CA MET A 29 -0.49 -2.31 -1.18
C MET A 29 -0.74 -3.58 -0.36
N GLY A 30 -1.60 -3.52 0.66
CA GLY A 30 -1.90 -4.69 1.46
C GLY A 30 -2.72 -5.73 0.70
N LEU A 31 -3.71 -5.30 -0.12
CA LEU A 31 -4.48 -6.20 -0.99
C LEU A 31 -3.58 -6.90 -2.00
N ARG A 32 -2.60 -6.19 -2.57
CA ARG A 32 -1.56 -6.77 -3.44
C ARG A 32 -0.75 -7.84 -2.73
N LYS A 33 -0.32 -7.55 -1.52
CA LYS A 33 0.48 -8.49 -0.73
C LYS A 33 -0.30 -9.78 -0.43
N LEU A 34 -1.57 -9.67 -0.03
CA LEU A 34 -2.46 -10.83 0.18
C LEU A 34 -2.67 -11.65 -1.09
N ALA A 35 -2.87 -10.99 -2.24
CA ALA A 35 -3.08 -11.68 -3.51
C ALA A 35 -1.84 -12.52 -3.91
N VAL A 36 -0.63 -11.97 -3.70
CA VAL A 36 0.63 -12.65 -4.00
C VAL A 36 0.91 -13.79 -3.01
N GLU A 37 0.70 -13.56 -1.71
CA GLU A 37 1.00 -14.54 -0.66
C GLU A 37 0.01 -15.72 -0.65
N GLY A 38 -1.23 -15.51 -1.07
CA GLY A 38 -2.27 -16.55 -1.04
C GLY A 38 -2.13 -17.68 -2.06
N GLN A 39 -1.15 -17.65 -2.98
CA GLN A 39 -0.94 -18.66 -4.05
C GLN A 39 -2.20 -19.10 -4.82
N ARG A 40 -3.29 -18.33 -4.80
CA ARG A 40 -4.52 -18.58 -5.58
C ARG A 40 -4.29 -18.13 -7.03
N MET A 41 -3.35 -18.79 -7.71
CA MET A 41 -2.84 -18.47 -9.05
C MET A 41 -3.92 -18.22 -10.10
N LYS A 42 -5.08 -18.87 -9.98
CA LYS A 42 -6.17 -18.74 -10.96
C LYS A 42 -6.93 -17.41 -10.89
N TYR A 43 -6.88 -16.73 -9.75
CA TYR A 43 -7.48 -15.40 -9.53
C TYR A 43 -6.41 -14.34 -9.24
N GLY A 44 -5.14 -14.74 -9.12
CA GLY A 44 -4.02 -13.84 -8.86
C GLY A 44 -3.80 -12.85 -9.99
N ASP A 45 -3.94 -13.29 -11.25
CA ASP A 45 -3.83 -12.41 -12.41
C ASP A 45 -5.01 -11.42 -12.48
N ASP A 46 -6.22 -11.85 -12.12
CA ASP A 46 -7.41 -10.99 -12.06
C ASP A 46 -7.34 -9.98 -10.90
N MET A 47 -6.86 -10.42 -9.74
CA MET A 47 -6.59 -9.54 -8.59
C MET A 47 -5.49 -8.53 -8.91
N MET A 48 -4.42 -8.95 -9.59
CA MET A 48 -3.37 -8.05 -10.07
C MET A 48 -3.94 -7.04 -11.06
N LEU A 49 -4.86 -7.45 -11.94
CA LEU A 49 -5.53 -6.54 -12.87
C LEU A 49 -6.45 -5.54 -12.15
N ILE A 50 -7.19 -5.98 -11.13
CA ILE A 50 -8.00 -5.14 -10.25
C ILE A 50 -7.12 -4.18 -9.45
N LEU A 51 -5.98 -4.65 -8.95
CA LEU A 51 -5.00 -3.82 -8.25
C LEU A 51 -4.33 -2.84 -9.17
N ASP A 52 -3.96 -3.22 -10.38
CA ASP A 52 -3.41 -2.32 -11.38
C ASP A 52 -4.44 -1.24 -11.71
N LEU A 53 -5.71 -1.62 -11.94
CA LEU A 53 -6.85 -0.71 -12.08
C LEU A 53 -7.00 0.25 -10.89
N LEU A 54 -6.95 -0.28 -9.67
CA LEU A 54 -7.09 0.51 -8.44
C LEU A 54 -5.88 1.42 -8.18
N THR A 55 -4.68 0.96 -8.51
CA THR A 55 -3.44 1.73 -8.43
C THR A 55 -3.44 2.82 -9.50
N LEU A 56 -4.06 2.57 -10.65
CA LEU A 56 -4.35 3.55 -11.70
C LEU A 56 -5.34 4.61 -11.22
N VAL A 57 -6.42 4.21 -10.53
CA VAL A 57 -7.39 5.15 -9.92
C VAL A 57 -6.75 5.96 -8.79
N GLY A 58 -5.81 5.38 -8.04
CA GLY A 58 -5.02 6.04 -7.01
C GLY A 58 -3.68 6.63 -7.50
N MET A 59 -3.46 6.73 -8.81
CA MET A 59 -2.16 7.14 -9.36
C MET A 59 -1.89 8.61 -9.08
N ASN A 60 -0.67 8.92 -8.63
CA ASN A 60 -0.24 10.30 -8.48
C ASN A 60 -0.19 11.00 -9.86
N LYS A 61 -0.74 12.22 -9.94
CA LYS A 61 -0.69 13.13 -11.10
C LYS A 61 0.67 13.13 -11.79
N GLU A 62 1.75 13.27 -11.01
CA GLU A 62 3.13 13.33 -11.53
C GLU A 62 3.52 12.06 -12.31
N HIS A 63 3.17 10.89 -11.77
CA HIS A 63 3.53 9.61 -12.39
C HIS A 63 2.72 9.33 -13.65
N PHE A 64 1.45 9.77 -13.68
CA PHE A 64 0.66 9.73 -14.91
C PHE A 64 1.27 10.59 -16.01
N TYR A 65 1.74 11.80 -15.69
CA TYR A 65 2.39 12.65 -16.68
C TYR A 65 3.70 12.06 -17.18
N GLU A 66 4.50 11.43 -16.32
CA GLU A 66 5.70 10.71 -16.74
C GLU A 66 5.34 9.61 -17.75
N LEU A 67 4.32 8.80 -17.48
CA LEU A 67 3.86 7.74 -18.38
C LEU A 67 3.36 8.28 -19.73
N MET A 68 2.58 9.37 -19.71
CA MET A 68 2.10 10.04 -20.92
C MET A 68 3.25 10.66 -21.73
N ASN A 69 4.18 11.35 -21.07
CA ASN A 69 5.32 12.04 -21.71
C ASN A 69 6.34 11.08 -22.29
N LEU A 70 6.54 9.91 -21.67
CA LEU A 70 7.46 8.89 -22.16
C LEU A 70 6.95 8.20 -23.44
N GLY A 71 5.71 8.48 -23.89
CA GLY A 71 5.04 7.70 -24.91
C GLY A 71 4.90 6.21 -24.50
N GLN A 72 5.24 5.89 -23.25
CA GLN A 72 5.10 4.59 -22.64
C GLN A 72 3.67 4.48 -22.15
N ALA A 73 2.76 4.43 -23.12
CA ALA A 73 1.43 3.93 -22.87
C ALA A 73 1.47 2.51 -22.27
N SER A 74 2.59 1.78 -22.39
CA SER A 74 2.78 0.32 -22.16
C SER A 74 2.04 -0.34 -20.99
N ILE A 75 1.80 0.36 -19.87
CA ILE A 75 0.98 -0.17 -18.78
C ILE A 75 -0.46 -0.40 -19.26
N LEU A 76 -1.04 0.57 -19.98
CA LEU A 76 -2.41 0.48 -20.49
C LEU A 76 -2.59 -0.60 -21.56
N PRO A 77 -1.80 -0.70 -22.65
CA PRO A 77 -1.91 -1.78 -23.61
C PRO A 77 -1.71 -3.15 -22.98
N SER A 78 -0.87 -3.29 -21.95
CA SER A 78 -0.74 -4.57 -21.24
C SER A 78 -2.00 -4.93 -20.46
N LEU A 79 -2.65 -3.95 -19.82
CA LEU A 79 -3.86 -4.09 -19.04
C LEU A 79 -5.08 -4.31 -19.96
N VAL A 80 -5.17 -3.57 -21.07
CA VAL A 80 -6.16 -3.74 -22.13
C VAL A 80 -6.00 -5.09 -22.80
N LYS A 81 -4.78 -5.50 -23.16
CA LYS A 81 -4.51 -6.83 -23.73
C LYS A 81 -4.89 -7.96 -22.77
N ARG A 82 -4.72 -7.76 -21.46
CA ARG A 82 -5.18 -8.70 -20.42
C ARG A 82 -6.70 -8.71 -20.26
N LEU A 83 -7.34 -7.55 -20.17
CA LEU A 83 -8.81 -7.40 -20.15
C LEU A 83 -9.46 -8.08 -21.36
N LEU A 84 -8.82 -7.94 -22.51
CA LEU A 84 -9.30 -8.43 -23.79
C LEU A 84 -8.78 -9.83 -24.14
N ALA A 85 -8.02 -10.49 -23.26
CA ALA A 85 -7.40 -11.79 -23.55
C ALA A 85 -8.43 -12.89 -23.87
N HIS A 86 -9.66 -12.74 -23.37
CA HIS A 86 -10.76 -13.70 -23.56
C HIS A 86 -11.74 -13.32 -24.67
N VAL A 87 -11.55 -12.16 -25.32
CA VAL A 87 -12.43 -11.66 -26.38
C VAL A 87 -11.64 -11.69 -27.70
N ASN A 88 -12.26 -12.16 -28.79
CA ASN A 88 -11.65 -12.06 -30.12
C ASN A 88 -11.64 -10.59 -30.55
N VAL A 89 -10.57 -9.87 -30.19
CA VAL A 89 -10.46 -8.43 -30.33
C VAL A 89 -9.85 -8.07 -31.68
N THR A 90 -10.55 -7.22 -32.41
CA THR A 90 -9.98 -6.56 -33.59
C THR A 90 -8.98 -5.49 -33.13
N PRO A 91 -7.90 -5.23 -33.89
CA PRO A 91 -6.92 -4.21 -33.51
C PRO A 91 -7.55 -2.81 -33.34
N GLU A 92 -8.65 -2.54 -34.06
CA GLU A 92 -9.44 -1.31 -33.93
C GLU A 92 -10.10 -1.18 -32.54
N LEU A 93 -10.63 -2.28 -31.99
CA LEU A 93 -11.23 -2.32 -30.66
C LEU A 93 -10.18 -2.09 -29.57
N GLU A 94 -8.99 -2.68 -29.73
CA GLU A 94 -7.89 -2.50 -28.76
C GLU A 94 -7.46 -1.02 -28.67
N VAL A 95 -7.36 -0.33 -29.81
CA VAL A 95 -7.05 1.10 -29.85
C VAL A 95 -8.16 1.92 -29.17
N LEU A 96 -9.42 1.57 -29.42
CA LEU A 96 -10.57 2.26 -28.83
C LEU A 96 -10.64 2.10 -27.31
N VAL A 97 -10.48 0.86 -26.82
CA VAL A 97 -10.46 0.55 -25.38
C VAL A 97 -9.31 1.28 -24.70
N ASN A 98 -8.12 1.31 -25.30
CA ASN A 98 -6.99 2.10 -24.79
C ASN A 98 -7.32 3.60 -24.68
N LYS A 99 -7.97 4.19 -25.70
CA LYS A 99 -8.36 5.61 -25.66
C LYS A 99 -9.40 5.90 -24.57
N LEU A 100 -10.42 5.05 -24.44
CA LEU A 100 -11.45 5.17 -23.40
C LEU A 100 -10.84 5.03 -22.00
N PHE A 101 -9.91 4.09 -21.83
CA PHE A 101 -9.25 3.87 -20.56
C PHE A 101 -8.31 5.03 -20.19
N ASN A 102 -7.56 5.57 -21.16
CA ASN A 102 -6.75 6.78 -20.96
C ASN A 102 -7.60 7.97 -20.51
N LEU A 103 -8.77 8.16 -21.15
CA LEU A 103 -9.72 9.20 -20.77
C LEU A 103 -10.21 8.98 -19.33
N MET A 104 -10.59 7.76 -18.97
CA MET A 104 -11.05 7.41 -17.63
C MET A 104 -9.99 7.73 -16.56
N VAL A 105 -8.74 7.31 -16.79
CA VAL A 105 -7.61 7.57 -15.87
C VAL A 105 -7.34 9.07 -15.77
N GLY A 106 -7.31 9.78 -16.92
CA GLY A 106 -7.12 11.23 -16.96
C GLY A 106 -8.18 11.98 -16.16
N ILE A 107 -9.43 11.53 -16.17
CA ILE A 107 -10.52 12.10 -15.35
C ILE A 107 -10.27 11.81 -13.86
N CYS A 108 -9.93 10.57 -13.49
CA CYS A 108 -9.74 10.17 -12.09
C CYS A 108 -8.62 10.95 -11.39
N ILE A 109 -7.54 11.25 -12.10
CA ILE A 109 -6.39 12.01 -11.56
C ILE A 109 -6.55 13.52 -11.70
N GLU A 110 -7.68 14.03 -12.20
CA GLU A 110 -7.87 15.46 -12.51
C GLU A 110 -6.77 16.04 -13.42
N ALA A 111 -6.54 15.38 -14.57
CA ALA A 111 -5.57 15.84 -15.56
C ALA A 111 -5.88 17.27 -16.07
N PRO A 112 -4.89 17.98 -16.65
CA PRO A 112 -5.06 19.35 -17.09
C PRO A 112 -6.08 19.37 -18.22
N VAL A 113 -6.85 20.44 -18.24
CA VAL A 113 -7.93 20.73 -19.16
C VAL A 113 -7.59 20.43 -20.62
N ASP A 114 -6.43 20.90 -21.06
CA ASP A 114 -6.00 20.79 -22.45
C ASP A 114 -5.75 19.33 -22.84
N LEU A 115 -5.21 18.54 -21.89
CA LEU A 115 -4.98 17.11 -22.08
C LEU A 115 -6.30 16.34 -22.11
N LEU A 116 -7.23 16.64 -21.20
CA LEU A 116 -8.57 16.03 -21.21
C LEU A 116 -9.31 16.33 -22.51
N ASN A 117 -9.26 17.58 -22.99
CA ASN A 117 -9.86 17.96 -24.27
C ASN A 117 -9.21 17.22 -25.43
N THR A 118 -7.89 17.00 -25.39
CA THR A 118 -7.16 16.23 -26.40
C THR A 118 -7.59 14.76 -26.37
N MET A 119 -7.69 14.14 -25.19
CA MET A 119 -8.16 12.75 -25.05
C MET A 119 -9.63 12.59 -25.48
N ILE A 120 -10.50 13.53 -25.11
CA ILE A 120 -11.90 13.56 -25.56
C ILE A 120 -11.94 13.74 -27.08
N ALA A 121 -11.15 14.65 -27.63
CA ALA A 121 -11.04 14.83 -29.07
C ALA A 121 -10.56 13.54 -29.74
N GLU A 122 -9.53 12.86 -29.24
CA GLU A 122 -9.03 11.60 -29.80
C GLU A 122 -10.03 10.44 -29.74
N VAL A 123 -10.90 10.43 -28.73
CA VAL A 123 -12.02 9.48 -28.60
C VAL A 123 -13.13 9.81 -29.59
N ILE A 124 -13.39 11.10 -29.83
CA ILE A 124 -14.44 11.59 -30.74
C ILE A 124 -13.98 11.61 -32.19
N ASP A 125 -12.68 11.84 -32.47
CA ASP A 125 -12.17 12.29 -33.76
C ASP A 125 -12.67 11.36 -34.88
N THR A 126 -13.49 11.98 -35.72
CA THR A 126 -14.37 11.38 -36.71
C THR A 126 -13.67 11.15 -38.05
N SER A 127 -12.39 11.48 -38.15
CA SER A 127 -11.63 11.47 -39.40
C SER A 127 -11.16 10.09 -39.87
N GLY A 128 -11.22 9.06 -39.02
CA GLY A 128 -10.91 7.67 -39.38
C GLY A 128 -12.17 6.79 -39.52
N ALA A 129 -12.10 5.75 -40.37
CA ALA A 129 -13.13 4.72 -40.55
C ALA A 129 -13.41 3.85 -39.28
N SER A 130 -12.82 4.23 -38.15
CA SER A 130 -12.87 3.56 -36.85
C SER A 130 -13.38 4.52 -35.77
N SER A 131 -14.35 5.39 -36.11
CA SER A 131 -14.91 6.30 -35.11
C SER A 131 -15.62 5.50 -34.02
N LEU A 132 -15.45 5.93 -32.76
CA LEU A 132 -16.20 5.42 -31.61
C LEU A 132 -17.69 5.31 -31.95
N VAL A 133 -18.22 6.25 -32.74
CA VAL A 133 -19.61 6.25 -33.23
C VAL A 133 -19.92 5.05 -34.14
N GLN A 134 -19.10 4.74 -35.13
CA GLN A 134 -19.34 3.61 -36.03
C GLN A 134 -19.15 2.26 -35.33
N PHE A 135 -18.16 2.18 -34.45
CA PHE A 135 -17.87 0.97 -33.68
C PHE A 135 -18.93 0.73 -32.60
N ALA A 136 -19.32 1.77 -31.87
CA ALA A 136 -20.47 1.77 -30.99
C ALA A 136 -21.71 1.35 -31.78
N MET A 137 -22.06 1.97 -32.92
CA MET A 137 -23.22 1.55 -33.72
C MET A 137 -23.17 0.09 -34.20
N LYS A 138 -21.98 -0.49 -34.40
CA LYS A 138 -21.82 -1.93 -34.74
C LYS A 138 -21.98 -2.84 -33.52
N LEU A 139 -21.43 -2.49 -32.36
CA LEU A 139 -21.59 -3.22 -31.10
C LEU A 139 -23.00 -3.09 -30.49
N ILE A 140 -23.62 -1.93 -30.70
CA ILE A 140 -24.90 -1.51 -30.12
C ILE A 140 -26.11 -2.20 -30.79
N LYS A 141 -25.94 -2.84 -31.95
CA LYS A 141 -27.00 -3.65 -32.55
C LYS A 141 -27.28 -4.89 -31.69
N GLY A 142 -28.06 -4.71 -30.61
CA GLY A 142 -28.57 -5.79 -29.77
C GLY A 142 -28.72 -5.48 -28.28
N GLU A 143 -27.93 -4.55 -27.70
CA GLU A 143 -27.95 -4.28 -26.26
C GLU A 143 -28.31 -2.82 -25.93
N GLU A 144 -29.52 -2.63 -25.43
CA GLU A 144 -30.11 -1.33 -25.10
C GLU A 144 -29.29 -0.54 -24.05
N ARG A 145 -28.59 -1.24 -23.14
CA ARG A 145 -27.74 -0.60 -22.13
C ARG A 145 -26.51 0.07 -22.74
N MET A 146 -25.82 -0.62 -23.65
CA MET A 146 -24.66 -0.06 -24.35
C MET A 146 -25.07 1.13 -25.24
N GLU A 147 -26.27 1.07 -25.83
CA GLU A 147 -26.82 2.18 -26.62
C GLU A 147 -26.99 3.44 -25.78
N ARG A 148 -27.64 3.30 -24.62
CA ARG A 148 -27.84 4.42 -23.68
C ARG A 148 -26.50 4.96 -23.17
N ALA A 149 -25.56 4.07 -22.82
CA ALA A 149 -24.23 4.47 -22.36
C ALA A 149 -23.46 5.25 -23.44
N ALA A 150 -23.43 4.76 -24.68
CA ALA A 150 -22.78 5.45 -25.78
C ALA A 150 -23.45 6.81 -26.09
N ASP A 151 -24.78 6.86 -26.12
CA ASP A 151 -25.51 8.12 -26.34
C ASP A 151 -25.27 9.12 -25.21
N GLN A 152 -25.22 8.65 -23.96
CA GLN A 152 -24.87 9.46 -22.79
C GLN A 152 -23.43 9.98 -22.87
N LEU A 153 -22.47 9.14 -23.27
CA LEU A 153 -21.08 9.55 -23.47
C LEU A 153 -20.97 10.62 -24.55
N ILE A 154 -21.62 10.41 -25.71
CA ILE A 154 -21.61 11.35 -26.84
C ILE A 154 -22.27 12.67 -26.45
N LYS A 155 -23.42 12.64 -25.75
CA LYS A 155 -24.11 13.87 -25.30
C LYS A 155 -23.28 14.65 -24.30
N SER A 156 -22.72 13.98 -23.28
CA SER A 156 -21.90 14.64 -22.26
C SER A 156 -20.62 15.21 -22.86
N THR A 157 -19.91 14.45 -23.69
CA THR A 157 -18.67 14.93 -24.33
C THR A 157 -18.93 16.07 -25.33
N ARG A 158 -20.02 16.03 -26.11
CA ARG A 158 -20.43 17.17 -26.96
C ARG A 158 -20.75 18.41 -26.16
N SER A 159 -21.42 18.27 -25.01
CA SER A 159 -21.72 19.40 -24.13
C SER A 159 -20.43 20.05 -23.61
N ILE A 160 -19.45 19.25 -23.19
CA ILE A 160 -18.13 19.73 -22.75
C ILE A 160 -17.40 20.41 -23.90
N ALA A 161 -17.35 19.79 -25.08
CA ALA A 161 -16.70 20.34 -26.26
C ALA A 161 -17.34 21.69 -26.70
N GLN A 162 -18.67 21.80 -26.61
CA GLN A 162 -19.38 23.04 -26.91
C GLN A 162 -19.05 24.14 -25.89
N GLN A 163 -19.05 23.82 -24.60
CA GLN A 163 -18.65 24.79 -23.56
C GLN A 163 -17.18 25.22 -23.71
N ALA A 164 -16.30 24.32 -24.16
CA ALA A 164 -14.91 24.63 -24.45
C ALA A 164 -14.78 25.57 -25.65
N ALA A 165 -15.55 25.32 -26.72
CA ALA A 165 -15.60 26.19 -27.89
C ALA A 165 -16.15 27.60 -27.58
N GLU A 166 -17.00 27.73 -26.56
CA GLU A 166 -17.48 29.01 -26.03
C GLU A 166 -16.41 29.78 -25.20
N GLY A 167 -15.21 29.21 -25.03
CA GLY A 167 -14.11 29.83 -24.29
C GLY A 167 -14.25 29.77 -22.77
N LYS A 168 -15.19 28.97 -22.24
CA LYS A 168 -15.29 28.73 -20.79
C LYS A 168 -14.10 27.89 -20.35
N SER A 169 -13.40 28.31 -19.30
CA SER A 169 -12.37 27.46 -18.70
C SER A 169 -13.01 26.28 -17.98
N LEU A 170 -12.31 25.15 -17.87
CA LEU A 170 -12.84 23.95 -17.21
C LEU A 170 -13.15 24.17 -15.73
N SER A 171 -12.49 25.14 -15.08
CA SER A 171 -12.83 25.60 -13.72
C SER A 171 -14.16 26.37 -13.65
N GLN A 172 -14.60 26.96 -14.76
CA GLN A 172 -15.91 27.60 -14.90
C GLN A 172 -16.98 26.59 -15.33
N MET A 173 -16.57 25.53 -16.04
CA MET A 173 -17.43 24.38 -16.31
C MET A 173 -17.65 23.65 -14.99
N ARG A 174 -18.88 23.62 -14.52
CA ARG A 174 -19.28 22.93 -13.29
C ARG A 174 -19.26 21.39 -13.47
N LEU A 175 -18.15 20.83 -13.95
CA LEU A 175 -18.04 19.42 -14.34
C LEU A 175 -18.12 18.46 -13.17
N TYR A 176 -17.66 18.90 -11.99
CA TYR A 176 -17.71 18.16 -10.73
C TYR A 176 -18.88 18.58 -9.84
N CYS A 177 -19.59 19.66 -10.20
CA CYS A 177 -20.73 20.10 -9.40
C CYS A 177 -22.00 19.43 -9.91
N ARG A 178 -22.79 18.94 -8.97
CA ARG A 178 -24.13 18.44 -9.25
C ARG A 178 -24.98 19.53 -9.93
N GLU A 179 -25.73 19.15 -10.95
CA GLU A 179 -26.63 20.10 -11.60
C GLU A 179 -27.73 20.54 -10.61
N PRO A 180 -28.24 21.78 -10.70
CA PRO A 180 -29.25 22.29 -9.76
C PRO A 180 -30.55 21.48 -9.74
N ASN A 181 -30.80 20.67 -10.78
CA ASN A 181 -31.95 19.78 -10.87
C ASN A 181 -31.77 18.47 -10.08
N GLY A 182 -30.65 18.29 -9.39
CA GLY A 182 -30.30 17.05 -8.68
C GLY A 182 -29.64 15.99 -9.58
N ASP A 183 -29.48 16.29 -10.86
CA ASP A 183 -28.81 15.48 -11.86
C ASP A 183 -27.33 15.29 -11.52
N LYS A 184 -26.80 14.08 -11.77
CA LYS A 184 -25.39 13.73 -11.56
C LYS A 184 -24.47 14.70 -12.32
N ALA A 185 -23.25 14.91 -11.82
CA ALA A 185 -22.32 15.80 -12.48
C ALA A 185 -21.96 15.24 -13.89
N PRO A 186 -21.64 16.10 -14.88
CA PRO A 186 -21.28 15.64 -16.22
C PRO A 186 -20.14 14.62 -16.25
N ILE A 187 -19.16 14.75 -15.35
CA ILE A 187 -18.06 13.78 -15.20
C ILE A 187 -18.57 12.42 -14.71
N ASP A 188 -19.49 12.39 -13.74
CA ASP A 188 -20.10 11.15 -13.26
C ASP A 188 -20.84 10.45 -14.41
N LYS A 189 -21.57 11.22 -15.22
CA LYS A 189 -22.30 10.72 -16.40
C LYS A 189 -21.33 10.12 -17.44
N ILE A 190 -20.13 10.69 -17.60
CA ILE A 190 -19.09 10.18 -18.50
C ILE A 190 -18.47 8.91 -17.93
N MET A 191 -18.08 8.92 -16.65
CA MET A 191 -17.49 7.76 -15.98
C MET A 191 -18.45 6.56 -16.00
N GLU A 192 -19.73 6.76 -15.67
CA GLU A 192 -20.76 5.72 -15.73
C GLU A 192 -20.91 5.15 -17.14
N ALA A 193 -20.92 6.02 -18.16
CA ALA A 193 -21.01 5.61 -19.54
C ALA A 193 -19.76 4.86 -20.04
N VAL A 194 -18.57 5.30 -19.67
CA VAL A 194 -17.31 4.60 -20.01
C VAL A 194 -17.26 3.24 -19.33
N MET A 195 -17.65 3.15 -18.06
CA MET A 195 -17.74 1.88 -17.34
C MET A 195 -18.74 0.92 -17.96
N ASP A 196 -19.93 1.40 -18.34
CA ASP A 196 -20.95 0.60 -19.01
C ASP A 196 -20.51 0.12 -20.39
N LEU A 197 -19.67 0.88 -21.09
CA LEU A 197 -19.06 0.45 -22.36
C LEU A 197 -17.92 -0.54 -22.17
N LEU A 198 -17.19 -0.49 -21.05
CA LEU A 198 -16.08 -1.41 -20.76
C LEU A 198 -16.55 -2.73 -20.14
N LEU A 199 -17.64 -2.70 -19.37
CA LEU A 199 -18.21 -3.86 -18.66
C LEU A 199 -18.46 -5.10 -19.54
N PRO A 200 -19.01 -4.99 -20.76
CA PRO A 200 -19.23 -6.13 -21.64
C PRO A 200 -17.95 -6.89 -22.02
N PHE A 201 -16.79 -6.22 -22.01
CA PHE A 201 -15.51 -6.83 -22.34
C PHE A 201 -14.88 -7.58 -21.16
N LEU A 202 -15.34 -7.31 -19.94
CA LEU A 202 -14.96 -8.08 -18.76
C LEU A 202 -15.69 -9.42 -18.78
N GLY A 203 -14.98 -10.50 -18.41
CA GLY A 203 -15.60 -11.80 -18.16
C GLY A 203 -16.72 -11.67 -17.13
N GLU A 204 -17.79 -12.47 -17.27
CA GLU A 204 -18.96 -12.39 -16.38
C GLU A 204 -18.59 -12.51 -14.90
N ASP A 205 -17.53 -13.29 -14.61
CA ASP A 205 -16.98 -13.48 -13.27
C ASP A 205 -16.35 -12.20 -12.68
N LEU A 206 -15.82 -11.30 -13.51
CA LEU A 206 -15.12 -10.08 -13.08
C LEU A 206 -16.00 -8.83 -13.06
N ARG A 207 -17.09 -8.84 -13.84
CA ARG A 207 -18.03 -7.69 -13.89
C ARG A 207 -18.57 -7.35 -12.51
N ARG A 208 -18.99 -8.37 -11.76
CA ARG A 208 -19.62 -8.20 -10.45
C ARG A 208 -18.63 -7.66 -9.39
N PRO A 209 -17.42 -8.23 -9.22
CA PRO A 209 -16.40 -7.67 -8.33
C PRO A 209 -16.02 -6.22 -8.66
N ILE A 210 -15.76 -5.91 -9.93
CA ILE A 210 -15.30 -4.57 -10.35
C ILE A 210 -16.39 -3.53 -10.10
N TYR A 211 -17.64 -3.85 -10.42
CA TYR A 211 -18.75 -2.95 -10.14
C TYR A 211 -18.87 -2.66 -8.64
N SER A 212 -18.78 -3.70 -7.79
CA SER A 212 -18.82 -3.52 -6.34
C SER A 212 -17.63 -2.73 -5.79
N ILE A 213 -16.44 -2.84 -6.38
CA ILE A 213 -15.28 -2.01 -6.02
C ILE A 213 -15.56 -0.54 -6.34
N LEU A 214 -16.12 -0.25 -7.51
CA LEU A 214 -16.43 1.11 -7.92
C LEU A 214 -17.53 1.74 -7.05
N GLU A 215 -18.54 0.95 -6.67
CA GLU A 215 -19.54 1.39 -5.68
C GLU A 215 -18.87 1.77 -4.35
N VAL A 216 -17.97 0.91 -3.84
CA VAL A 216 -17.22 1.19 -2.61
C VAL A 216 -16.38 2.46 -2.72
N LEU A 217 -15.68 2.66 -3.84
CA LEU A 217 -14.89 3.86 -4.07
C LEU A 217 -15.76 5.11 -4.12
N THR A 218 -16.95 5.02 -4.73
CA THR A 218 -17.92 6.11 -4.78
C THR A 218 -18.40 6.44 -3.37
N ASP A 219 -18.76 5.43 -2.58
CA ASP A 219 -19.17 5.62 -1.17
C ASP A 219 -18.06 6.22 -0.32
N LEU A 220 -16.81 5.76 -0.49
CA LEU A 220 -15.64 6.30 0.21
C LEU A 220 -15.34 7.73 -0.19
N TYR A 221 -15.48 8.07 -1.47
CA TYR A 221 -15.33 9.44 -1.96
C TYR A 221 -16.38 10.36 -1.32
N GLU A 222 -17.65 9.96 -1.33
CA GLU A 222 -18.71 10.74 -0.68
C GLU A 222 -18.47 10.87 0.84
N LEU A 223 -17.94 9.84 1.48
CA LEU A 223 -17.56 9.88 2.90
C LEU A 223 -16.36 10.80 3.18
N SER A 224 -15.44 10.93 2.23
CA SER A 224 -14.33 11.90 2.30
C SER A 224 -14.83 13.35 2.19
N THR A 225 -15.91 13.59 1.44
CA THR A 225 -16.50 14.93 1.29
C THR A 225 -17.32 15.38 2.51
N ASP A 226 -17.97 14.46 3.22
CA ASP A 226 -18.67 14.73 4.48
C ASP A 226 -18.35 13.64 5.53
N PRO A 227 -17.26 13.83 6.31
CA PRO A 227 -16.80 12.87 7.31
C PRO A 227 -17.61 12.95 8.62
N SER A 228 -18.94 13.12 8.53
CA SER A 228 -19.81 13.10 9.70
C SER A 228 -20.04 11.67 10.19
N PRO A 229 -20.12 11.43 11.52
CA PRO A 229 -20.31 10.09 12.07
C PRO A 229 -21.64 9.46 11.63
N ASN A 230 -22.66 10.29 11.37
CA ASN A 230 -23.95 9.83 10.86
C ASN A 230 -23.85 9.34 9.41
N ASN A 231 -23.07 10.02 8.56
CA ASN A 231 -22.84 9.61 7.18
C ASN A 231 -21.99 8.33 7.12
N LEU A 232 -21.01 8.20 8.03
CA LEU A 232 -20.26 6.95 8.20
C LEU A 232 -21.18 5.78 8.54
N ILE A 233 -21.98 5.87 9.60
CA ILE A 233 -22.92 4.81 10.00
C ILE A 233 -23.88 4.46 8.85
N LYS A 234 -24.36 5.46 8.10
CA LYS A 234 -25.27 5.24 6.97
C LYS A 234 -24.60 4.48 5.80
N ARG A 235 -23.31 4.73 5.53
CA ARG A 235 -22.60 4.18 4.36
C ARG A 235 -21.82 2.90 4.64
N THR A 236 -21.41 2.66 5.89
CA THR A 236 -20.69 1.45 6.30
C THR A 236 -21.32 0.15 5.80
N PRO A 237 -22.66 -0.05 5.80
CA PRO A 237 -23.26 -1.30 5.32
C PRO A 237 -23.04 -1.55 3.82
N TYR A 238 -23.08 -0.48 3.01
CA TYR A 238 -22.89 -0.53 1.56
C TYR A 238 -21.42 -0.78 1.23
N ILE A 239 -20.51 -0.08 1.90
CA ILE A 239 -19.06 -0.29 1.80
C ILE A 239 -18.71 -1.75 2.16
N ALA A 240 -19.23 -2.26 3.28
CA ALA A 240 -18.98 -3.63 3.70
C ALA A 240 -19.53 -4.66 2.70
N GLN A 241 -20.72 -4.41 2.13
CA GLN A 241 -21.31 -5.29 1.12
C GLN A 241 -20.52 -5.27 -0.20
N GLY A 242 -20.10 -4.10 -0.65
CA GLY A 242 -19.32 -3.95 -1.87
C GLY A 242 -17.95 -4.60 -1.74
N ILE A 243 -17.27 -4.44 -0.59
CA ILE A 243 -15.99 -5.14 -0.32
C ILE A 243 -16.18 -6.65 -0.24
N ALA A 244 -17.24 -7.12 0.43
CA ALA A 244 -17.55 -8.55 0.51
C ALA A 244 -17.77 -9.16 -0.89
N THR A 245 -18.52 -8.45 -1.74
CA THR A 245 -18.79 -8.89 -3.12
C THR A 245 -17.55 -8.82 -3.99
N ALA A 246 -16.74 -7.77 -3.85
CA ALA A 246 -15.48 -7.57 -4.56
C ALA A 246 -14.44 -8.65 -4.27
N LEU A 247 -14.28 -9.01 -2.99
CA LEU A 247 -13.31 -10.00 -2.55
C LEU A 247 -13.86 -11.43 -2.58
N ASN A 248 -15.14 -11.60 -2.91
CA ASN A 248 -15.88 -12.85 -2.79
C ASN A 248 -15.74 -13.48 -1.39
N VAL A 249 -15.87 -12.65 -0.35
CA VAL A 249 -15.79 -13.03 1.07
C VAL A 249 -17.19 -12.95 1.69
N PRO A 250 -17.57 -13.85 2.62
CA PRO A 250 -18.86 -13.77 3.28
C PRO A 250 -19.10 -12.41 3.95
N GLN A 251 -20.28 -11.83 3.71
CA GLN A 251 -20.62 -10.47 4.14
C GLN A 251 -20.51 -10.26 5.65
N HIS A 252 -20.81 -11.29 6.46
CA HIS A 252 -20.71 -11.22 7.92
C HIS A 252 -19.26 -11.02 8.41
N ASN A 253 -18.26 -11.53 7.69
CA ASN A 253 -16.86 -11.32 8.06
C ASN A 253 -16.46 -9.85 7.89
N VAL A 254 -16.78 -9.27 6.73
CA VAL A 254 -16.45 -7.86 6.45
C VAL A 254 -17.24 -6.94 7.38
N ARG A 255 -18.54 -7.18 7.57
CA ARG A 255 -19.36 -6.43 8.53
C ARG A 255 -18.82 -6.52 9.95
N GLY A 256 -18.49 -7.72 10.43
CA GLY A 256 -17.96 -7.87 11.78
C GLY A 256 -16.63 -7.15 11.99
N VAL A 257 -15.79 -6.96 10.95
CA VAL A 257 -14.60 -6.11 11.04
C VAL A 257 -14.96 -4.64 11.21
N PHE A 258 -15.90 -4.14 10.40
CA PHE A 258 -16.39 -2.75 10.54
C PHE A 258 -17.09 -2.54 11.88
N ALA A 259 -17.82 -3.52 12.37
CA ALA A 259 -18.46 -3.53 13.67
C ALA A 259 -17.42 -3.47 14.81
N LEU A 260 -16.36 -4.28 14.73
CA LEU A 260 -15.24 -4.23 15.67
C LEU A 260 -14.56 -2.86 15.68
N ALA A 261 -14.35 -2.25 14.50
CA ALA A 261 -13.74 -0.94 14.36
C ALA A 261 -14.63 0.20 14.88
N SER A 262 -15.95 0.10 14.72
CA SER A 262 -16.92 1.07 15.23
C SER A 262 -17.27 0.85 16.72
N GLY A 263 -16.86 -0.29 17.28
CA GLY A 263 -17.19 -0.70 18.65
C GLY A 263 -18.62 -1.22 18.80
N ASP A 264 -19.24 -1.66 17.71
CA ASP A 264 -20.49 -2.41 17.70
C ASP A 264 -20.19 -3.90 17.91
N TRP A 265 -20.30 -4.34 19.15
CA TRP A 265 -19.96 -5.71 19.52
C TRP A 265 -21.01 -6.73 19.07
N GLU A 266 -22.26 -6.30 18.86
CA GLU A 266 -23.34 -7.21 18.46
C GLU A 266 -23.09 -7.76 17.05
N GLU A 267 -22.75 -6.89 16.10
CA GLU A 267 -22.37 -7.34 14.74
C GLU A 267 -20.97 -7.99 14.70
N ALA A 268 -20.05 -7.61 15.60
CA ALA A 268 -18.71 -8.20 15.65
C ALA A 268 -18.71 -9.68 16.10
N VAL A 269 -19.74 -10.11 16.85
CA VAL A 269 -19.86 -11.49 17.31
C VAL A 269 -19.91 -12.49 16.16
N ASP A 270 -20.56 -12.14 15.04
CA ASP A 270 -20.64 -13.03 13.89
C ASP A 270 -19.26 -13.29 13.26
N LEU A 271 -18.36 -12.31 13.32
CA LEU A 271 -16.96 -12.50 12.95
C LEU A 271 -16.24 -13.38 13.98
N CYS A 272 -16.51 -13.25 15.28
CA CYS A 272 -15.81 -14.01 16.32
C CYS A 272 -16.27 -15.47 16.47
N LYS A 273 -17.49 -15.83 16.04
CA LYS A 273 -18.06 -17.19 16.16
C LYS A 273 -17.14 -18.32 15.66
N PRO A 274 -16.45 -18.21 14.51
CA PRO A 274 -15.54 -19.26 14.04
C PRO A 274 -14.24 -19.38 14.86
N PHE A 275 -13.89 -18.35 15.64
CA PHE A 275 -12.64 -18.27 16.39
C PHE A 275 -12.78 -18.71 17.85
N CYS A 276 -13.99 -18.65 18.36
CA CYS A 276 -14.29 -18.92 19.75
C CYS A 276 -15.21 -20.13 19.82
N ASP A 277 -14.69 -21.27 20.30
CA ASP A 277 -15.49 -22.36 20.88
C ASP A 277 -16.12 -21.91 22.23
N LEU A 278 -16.49 -20.64 22.34
CA LEU A 278 -17.19 -20.11 23.50
C LEU A 278 -18.66 -20.38 23.30
N ASP A 279 -19.28 -20.95 24.33
CA ASP A 279 -20.73 -21.10 24.36
C ASP A 279 -21.39 -19.74 24.04
N PRO A 280 -22.41 -19.71 23.17
CA PRO A 280 -23.05 -18.46 22.73
C PRO A 280 -23.59 -17.66 23.91
N GLU A 281 -23.91 -18.32 25.02
CA GLU A 281 -24.32 -17.69 26.28
C GLU A 281 -23.18 -16.89 26.94
N VAL A 282 -21.95 -17.43 26.97
CA VAL A 282 -20.77 -16.76 27.56
C VAL A 282 -20.38 -15.55 26.74
N LEU A 283 -20.45 -15.66 25.41
CA LEU A 283 -20.20 -14.53 24.51
C LEU A 283 -21.23 -13.41 24.71
N HIS A 284 -22.50 -13.78 24.91
CA HIS A 284 -23.56 -12.83 25.22
C HIS A 284 -23.38 -12.17 26.60
N GLU A 285 -22.85 -12.91 27.57
CA GLU A 285 -22.51 -12.37 28.89
C GLU A 285 -21.34 -11.39 28.81
N MET A 286 -20.27 -11.71 28.07
CA MET A 286 -19.15 -10.79 27.83
C MET A 286 -19.62 -9.51 27.12
N MET A 287 -20.53 -9.62 26.14
CA MET A 287 -21.14 -8.45 25.49
C MET A 287 -21.90 -7.57 26.48
N ARG A 288 -22.57 -8.17 27.48
CA ARG A 288 -23.30 -7.41 28.51
C ARG A 288 -22.37 -6.60 29.41
N PHE A 289 -21.15 -7.07 29.65
CA PHE A 289 -20.17 -6.41 30.52
C PHE A 289 -19.31 -5.35 29.82
N LEU A 290 -19.14 -5.42 28.48
CA LEU A 290 -18.32 -4.47 27.72
C LEU A 290 -18.77 -2.99 27.81
N PRO A 291 -20.08 -2.66 27.74
CA PRO A 291 -20.55 -1.29 27.97
C PRO A 291 -20.22 -0.79 29.37
N THR A 292 -20.32 -1.67 30.38
CA THR A 292 -19.95 -1.36 31.76
C THR A 292 -18.48 -1.01 31.85
N ILE A 293 -17.59 -1.82 31.25
CA ILE A 293 -16.14 -1.55 31.20
C ILE A 293 -15.84 -0.23 30.48
N LYS A 294 -16.50 0.06 29.35
CA LYS A 294 -16.36 1.33 28.61
C LYS A 294 -16.80 2.53 29.46
N SER A 295 -17.86 2.39 30.26
CA SER A 295 -18.32 3.44 31.17
C SER A 295 -17.38 3.63 32.36
N THR A 296 -16.81 2.56 32.91
CA THR A 296 -15.83 2.61 34.00
C THR A 296 -14.50 3.20 33.56
N LEU A 297 -14.08 2.94 32.31
CA LEU A 297 -12.92 3.58 31.70
C LEU A 297 -13.14 5.08 31.47
N LYS A 298 -14.31 5.48 30.97
CA LYS A 298 -14.66 6.90 30.84
C LYS A 298 -14.71 7.60 32.20
N SER A 299 -15.33 6.97 33.21
CA SER A 299 -15.35 7.54 34.57
C SER A 299 -13.95 7.62 35.17
N GLY A 300 -13.07 6.65 34.89
CA GLY A 300 -11.67 6.72 35.32
C GLY A 300 -10.91 7.90 34.71
N VAL A 301 -11.13 8.20 33.43
CA VAL A 301 -10.57 9.38 32.75
C VAL A 301 -11.15 10.69 33.31
N ASP A 302 -12.44 10.73 33.62
CA ASP A 302 -13.09 11.91 34.21
C ASP A 302 -12.66 12.13 35.68
N ILE A 303 -12.41 11.07 36.44
CA ILE A 303 -11.86 11.13 37.81
C ILE A 303 -10.40 11.62 37.76
N LEU A 304 -9.60 11.15 36.81
CA LEU A 304 -8.25 11.67 36.54
C LEU A 304 -8.26 13.14 36.07
N GLY A 305 -9.31 13.55 35.34
CA GLY A 305 -9.55 14.95 34.99
C GLY A 305 -9.85 15.83 36.19
N ASN A 306 -10.71 15.36 37.10
CA ASN A 306 -11.14 16.13 38.28
C ASN A 306 -10.10 16.20 39.42
N ILE A 307 -9.15 15.25 39.49
CA ILE A 307 -8.01 15.31 40.42
C ILE A 307 -6.99 16.38 39.98
N LYS A 308 -6.99 16.77 38.70
CA LYS A 308 -6.06 17.75 38.13
C LYS A 308 -6.35 19.20 38.54
N ASP A 309 -7.57 19.50 38.97
CA ASP A 309 -8.04 20.88 39.20
C ASP A 309 -7.89 21.39 40.64
N ARG A 310 -7.36 20.58 41.58
CA ARG A 310 -7.26 21.01 42.98
C ARG A 310 -5.87 20.78 43.56
N VAL A 311 -5.12 21.89 43.63
CA VAL A 311 -3.98 22.16 44.52
C VAL A 311 -2.61 21.61 44.06
N GLN A 312 -2.09 22.05 42.91
CA GLN A 312 -0.63 22.29 42.67
C GLN A 312 -0.29 22.78 41.24
N GLU A 313 -1.25 23.34 40.49
CA GLU A 313 -1.09 23.57 39.05
C GLU A 313 -0.01 24.62 38.71
N ASP A 314 0.08 25.74 39.42
CA ASP A 314 0.98 26.84 39.00
C ASP A 314 2.47 26.52 39.16
N TYR A 315 2.85 25.81 40.22
CA TYR A 315 4.23 25.42 40.45
C TYR A 315 4.67 24.31 39.50
N LEU A 316 3.83 23.29 39.31
CA LEU A 316 4.10 22.19 38.38
C LEU A 316 4.12 22.70 36.94
N LYS A 317 3.20 23.57 36.54
CA LYS A 317 3.11 24.11 35.17
C LYS A 317 4.31 24.99 34.82
N THR A 318 4.84 25.75 35.78
CA THR A 318 6.05 26.57 35.57
C THR A 318 7.30 25.70 35.41
N ARG A 319 7.50 24.68 36.26
CA ARG A 319 8.64 23.75 36.14
C ARG A 319 8.53 22.86 34.91
N VAL A 320 7.34 22.30 34.62
CA VAL A 320 7.09 21.51 33.40
C VAL A 320 7.39 22.33 32.17
N ARG A 321 7.05 23.63 32.14
CA ARG A 321 7.37 24.52 31.01
C ARG A 321 8.87 24.79 30.87
N GLN A 322 9.59 24.96 31.98
CA GLN A 322 11.05 25.11 31.97
C GLN A 322 11.76 23.84 31.50
N ILE A 323 11.35 22.68 32.02
CA ILE A 323 11.93 21.38 31.66
C ILE A 323 11.60 21.02 30.21
N THR A 324 10.35 21.25 29.77
CA THR A 324 9.95 21.05 28.37
C THR A 324 10.73 21.99 27.44
N GLY A 325 10.98 23.23 27.87
CA GLY A 325 11.85 24.17 27.16
C GLY A 325 13.27 23.63 26.99
N ASN A 326 13.91 23.22 28.08
CA ASN A 326 15.28 22.70 28.07
C ASN A 326 15.42 21.38 27.28
N VAL A 327 14.42 20.50 27.35
CA VAL A 327 14.37 19.25 26.57
C VAL A 327 14.19 19.55 25.07
N SER A 328 13.32 20.51 24.71
CA SER A 328 13.14 20.92 23.31
C SER A 328 14.41 21.55 22.70
N GLU A 329 15.21 22.21 23.53
CA GLU A 329 16.51 22.77 23.13
C GLU A 329 17.65 21.73 23.11
N LYS A 330 17.38 20.45 23.37
CA LYS A 330 18.38 19.37 23.52
C LYS A 330 19.44 19.62 24.60
N LYS A 331 19.12 20.44 25.62
CA LYS A 331 19.99 20.74 26.76
C LYS A 331 19.54 20.08 28.05
N GLY A 332 18.47 19.27 28.02
CA GLY A 332 17.96 18.58 29.21
C GLY A 332 19.04 17.70 29.81
N THR A 333 19.38 17.95 31.08
CA THR A 333 20.29 17.08 31.83
C THR A 333 19.50 15.94 32.47
N PRO A 334 20.11 14.77 32.72
CA PRO A 334 19.45 13.66 33.43
C PRO A 334 18.91 14.06 34.82
N MET A 335 19.54 15.07 35.44
CA MET A 335 19.09 15.65 36.70
C MET A 335 17.74 16.37 36.58
N ASP A 336 17.51 17.10 35.48
CA ASP A 336 16.22 17.75 35.23
C ASP A 336 15.09 16.73 35.08
N LEU A 337 15.42 15.54 34.56
CA LEU A 337 14.48 14.44 34.42
C LEU A 337 14.22 13.75 35.76
N PHE A 338 15.25 13.60 36.61
CA PHE A 338 15.09 13.09 37.97
C PHE A 338 14.11 13.97 38.77
N ASP A 339 14.35 15.28 38.78
CA ASP A 339 13.51 16.28 39.45
C ASP A 339 12.05 16.31 38.95
N LEU A 340 11.80 15.84 37.72
CA LEU A 340 10.47 15.76 37.13
C LEU A 340 9.72 14.49 37.55
N VAL A 341 10.47 13.42 37.82
CA VAL A 341 9.96 12.08 38.08
C VAL A 341 9.76 11.85 39.58
N ASP A 342 10.63 12.43 40.42
CA ASP A 342 10.50 12.46 41.88
C ASP A 342 9.31 13.37 42.28
N LEU A 343 8.12 12.78 42.35
CA LEU A 343 6.88 13.51 42.61
C LEU A 343 6.73 13.87 44.09
N ASP A 344 7.23 13.00 44.97
CA ASP A 344 7.14 13.16 46.42
C ASP A 344 8.33 13.94 47.02
N ARG A 345 9.39 14.17 46.24
CA ARG A 345 10.62 14.91 46.60
C ARG A 345 11.38 14.27 47.73
N ASN A 346 11.31 12.96 47.83
CA ASN A 346 12.07 12.23 48.85
C ASN A 346 13.56 12.09 48.47
N GLY A 347 13.94 12.48 47.25
CA GLY A 347 15.31 12.40 46.74
C GLY A 347 15.69 11.01 46.20
N ALA A 348 14.69 10.15 46.01
CA ALA A 348 14.78 8.82 45.45
C ALA A 348 13.58 8.55 44.53
N ILE A 349 13.72 7.60 43.59
CA ILE A 349 12.65 7.28 42.64
C ILE A 349 12.10 5.89 42.94
N SER A 350 10.82 5.83 43.24
CA SER A 350 10.09 4.58 43.41
C SER A 350 9.90 3.83 42.07
N LEU A 351 9.61 2.54 42.14
CA LEU A 351 9.36 1.72 40.95
C LEU A 351 8.19 2.25 40.11
N GLU A 352 7.11 2.70 40.75
CA GLU A 352 5.94 3.29 40.11
C GLU A 352 6.28 4.59 39.37
N GLU A 353 7.08 5.46 39.98
CA GLU A 353 7.55 6.70 39.35
C GLU A 353 8.47 6.41 38.16
N PHE A 354 9.38 5.45 38.30
CA PHE A 354 10.22 4.98 37.20
C PHE A 354 9.38 4.41 36.03
N ARG A 355 8.34 3.64 36.34
CA ARG A 355 7.38 3.13 35.33
C ARG A 355 6.67 4.28 34.63
N MET A 356 6.17 5.27 35.35
CA MET A 356 5.53 6.44 34.77
C MET A 356 6.51 7.23 33.88
N CYS A 357 7.77 7.37 34.30
CA CYS A 357 8.83 7.99 33.50
C CYS A 357 9.04 7.27 32.17
N THR A 358 9.22 5.95 32.20
CA THR A 358 9.45 5.16 30.98
C THR A 358 8.29 5.24 30.00
N ILE A 359 7.04 5.20 30.50
CA ILE A 359 5.83 5.38 29.69
C ILE A 359 5.80 6.78 29.04
N ARG A 360 6.14 7.83 29.79
CA ARG A 360 6.18 9.22 29.27
C ARG A 360 7.26 9.42 28.21
N LEU A 361 8.39 8.72 28.33
CA LEU A 361 9.45 8.70 27.31
C LEU A 361 9.07 7.89 26.06
N GLY A 362 7.89 7.25 26.04
CA GLY A 362 7.42 6.42 24.94
C GLY A 362 7.90 4.96 25.01
N PHE A 363 8.49 4.54 26.12
CA PHE A 363 8.94 3.17 26.35
C PHE A 363 7.86 2.38 27.12
N ASN A 364 7.14 1.50 26.43
CA ASN A 364 6.21 0.58 27.10
C ASN A 364 6.95 -0.70 27.51
N LEU A 365 7.55 -0.67 28.71
CA LEU A 365 8.27 -1.81 29.28
C LEU A 365 7.31 -2.67 30.12
N GLY A 366 7.32 -3.98 29.88
CA GLY A 366 6.65 -4.94 30.77
C GLY A 366 7.31 -4.96 32.15
N GLU A 367 6.52 -5.29 33.17
CA GLU A 367 6.93 -5.25 34.60
C GLU A 367 8.22 -6.03 34.88
N HIS A 368 8.39 -7.21 34.28
CA HIS A 368 9.61 -7.99 34.40
C HIS A 368 10.86 -7.26 33.87
N ARG A 369 10.74 -6.52 32.75
CA ARG A 369 11.86 -5.76 32.20
C ARG A 369 12.16 -4.53 33.04
N LEU A 370 11.13 -3.90 33.59
CA LEU A 370 11.29 -2.78 34.52
C LEU A 370 12.07 -3.23 35.77
N MET A 371 11.69 -4.37 36.36
CA MET A 371 12.41 -4.99 37.47
C MET A 371 13.85 -5.41 37.11
N GLU A 372 14.07 -5.88 35.89
CA GLU A 372 15.43 -6.22 35.40
C GLU A 372 16.33 -4.97 35.34
N VAL A 373 15.81 -3.84 34.84
CA VAL A 373 16.56 -2.57 34.78
C VAL A 373 16.83 -2.09 36.21
N PHE A 374 15.80 -2.07 37.05
CA PHE A 374 15.88 -1.60 38.43
C PHE A 374 16.91 -2.41 39.26
N SER A 375 16.88 -3.74 39.16
CA SER A 375 17.80 -4.63 39.89
C SER A 375 19.24 -4.61 39.38
N LYS A 376 19.47 -4.23 38.12
CA LYS A 376 20.83 -4.10 37.56
C LYS A 376 21.53 -2.84 38.02
N CYS A 377 20.79 -1.75 38.20
CA CYS A 377 21.36 -0.44 38.55
C CYS A 377 21.63 -0.30 40.06
N LYS A 378 20.95 -1.08 40.90
CA LYS A 378 21.12 -1.07 42.36
C LYS A 378 22.43 -1.74 42.87
N LYS A 379 23.36 -2.10 41.98
CA LYS A 379 24.46 -3.03 42.33
C LYS A 379 25.74 -2.41 42.89
N ASP A 380 25.92 -1.10 42.78
CA ASP A 380 27.21 -0.47 43.13
C ASP A 380 27.26 0.23 44.50
N VAL A 381 26.17 0.27 45.26
CA VAL A 381 26.17 0.83 46.62
C VAL A 381 26.29 -0.31 47.64
N SER A 382 27.49 -0.47 48.18
CA SER A 382 27.91 -1.57 49.05
C SER A 382 27.15 -1.66 50.38
N ASP A 383 26.68 -2.87 50.70
CA ASP A 383 26.45 -3.44 52.04
C ASP A 383 25.44 -2.81 53.02
N SER A 384 24.69 -1.76 52.65
CA SER A 384 23.54 -1.35 53.46
C SER A 384 22.35 -2.26 53.15
N SER A 385 21.97 -3.08 54.12
CA SER A 385 20.84 -4.04 54.13
C SER A 385 19.45 -3.42 53.97
N ASP A 386 19.35 -2.21 53.40
CA ASP A 386 18.08 -1.53 53.17
C ASP A 386 17.48 -1.97 51.84
N GLN A 387 16.47 -2.84 51.95
CA GLN A 387 15.69 -3.38 50.85
C GLN A 387 14.71 -2.34 50.26
N GLY A 388 15.02 -1.03 50.34
CA GLY A 388 14.18 0.02 49.76
C GLY A 388 14.02 -0.17 48.26
N HIS A 389 12.79 -0.21 47.76
CA HIS A 389 12.47 -0.27 46.32
C HIS A 389 12.59 1.11 45.66
N GLU A 390 13.68 1.82 45.96
CA GLU A 390 13.91 3.21 45.57
C GLU A 390 15.30 3.32 44.94
N LEU A 391 15.44 4.19 43.92
CA LEU A 391 16.70 4.48 43.23
C LEU A 391 17.24 5.84 43.66
N SER A 392 18.53 5.91 43.99
CA SER A 392 19.20 7.21 44.14
C SER A 392 19.34 7.93 42.80
N VAL A 393 19.73 9.21 42.85
CA VAL A 393 19.99 10.03 41.66
C VAL A 393 21.00 9.35 40.73
N GLU A 394 22.10 8.84 41.27
CA GLU A 394 23.16 8.18 40.51
C GLU A 394 22.68 6.87 39.89
N GLU A 395 21.92 6.07 40.64
CA GLU A 395 21.36 4.80 40.17
C GLU A 395 20.31 5.03 39.07
N PHE A 396 19.51 6.09 39.18
CA PHE A 396 18.57 6.49 38.14
C PHE A 396 19.29 6.91 36.85
N MET A 397 20.40 7.66 36.96
CA MET A 397 21.21 8.01 35.79
C MET A 397 21.78 6.76 35.11
N GLN A 398 22.28 5.78 35.88
CA GLN A 398 22.72 4.51 35.34
C GLN A 398 21.57 3.71 34.70
N ALA A 399 20.37 3.76 35.28
CA ALA A 399 19.19 3.11 34.72
C ALA A 399 18.77 3.71 33.38
N LEU A 400 18.87 5.02 33.22
CA LEU A 400 18.61 5.70 31.95
C LEU A 400 19.66 5.34 30.89
N ASP A 401 20.94 5.35 31.23
CA ASP A 401 22.01 4.98 30.29
C ASP A 401 21.89 3.49 29.85
N TYR A 402 21.59 2.62 30.82
CA TYR A 402 21.29 1.21 30.53
C TYR A 402 20.08 1.05 29.61
N LEU A 403 19.02 1.83 29.85
CA LEU A 403 17.82 1.80 29.02
C LEU A 403 18.11 2.31 27.60
N GLU A 404 18.85 3.42 27.47
CA GLU A 404 19.26 3.99 26.18
C GLU A 404 20.04 2.96 25.36
N HIS A 405 21.06 2.34 25.94
CA HIS A 405 21.85 1.33 25.27
C HIS A 405 21.00 0.12 24.84
N LYS A 406 20.06 -0.32 25.69
CA LYS A 406 19.17 -1.46 25.40
C LYS A 406 18.15 -1.10 24.31
N VAL A 407 17.59 0.10 24.32
CA VAL A 407 16.68 0.60 23.28
C VAL A 407 17.41 0.74 21.96
N ALA A 408 18.63 1.28 21.94
CA ALA A 408 19.45 1.37 20.74
C ALA A 408 19.72 -0.04 20.16
N THR A 409 20.07 -0.99 21.02
CA THR A 409 20.29 -2.39 20.63
C THR A 409 19.02 -3.02 20.06
N ILE A 410 17.88 -2.88 20.73
CA ILE A 410 16.60 -3.44 20.26
C ILE A 410 16.18 -2.78 18.95
N SER A 411 16.31 -1.47 18.81
CA SER A 411 15.97 -0.73 17.58
C SER A 411 16.84 -1.20 16.41
N LEU A 412 18.14 -1.41 16.64
CA LEU A 412 19.05 -1.99 15.63
C LEU A 412 18.64 -3.42 15.24
N THR A 413 18.21 -4.24 16.20
CA THR A 413 17.70 -5.59 15.90
C THR A 413 16.38 -5.57 15.14
N MET A 414 15.45 -4.68 15.50
CA MET A 414 14.14 -4.53 14.84
C MET A 414 14.25 -3.94 13.43
N LEU A 415 15.24 -3.07 13.19
CA LEU A 415 15.61 -2.60 11.86
C LEU A 415 16.22 -3.70 10.97
N GLY A 416 16.24 -4.95 11.42
CA GLY A 416 16.76 -6.10 10.68
C GLY A 416 18.27 -6.05 10.47
N ARG A 417 18.97 -5.15 11.17
CA ARG A 417 20.42 -5.00 11.11
C ARG A 417 21.03 -5.52 12.40
N SER A 418 20.99 -6.83 12.58
CA SER A 418 21.91 -7.44 13.54
C SER A 418 23.35 -7.12 13.10
N LEU A 419 24.19 -6.65 14.03
CA LEU A 419 25.59 -6.30 13.75
C LEU A 419 26.32 -7.45 13.04
N GLY A 420 25.98 -8.69 13.40
CA GLY A 420 26.49 -9.91 12.75
C GLY A 420 26.11 -10.01 11.27
N TRP A 421 24.86 -9.72 10.89
CA TRP A 421 24.45 -9.70 9.48
C TRP A 421 25.13 -8.59 8.68
N LEU A 422 25.35 -7.43 9.29
CA LEU A 422 26.08 -6.34 8.64
C LEU A 422 27.54 -6.73 8.38
N MET A 423 28.20 -7.30 9.38
CA MET A 423 29.57 -7.82 9.23
C MET A 423 29.65 -8.92 8.17
N PHE A 424 28.68 -9.83 8.14
CA PHE A 424 28.62 -10.87 7.11
C PHE A 424 28.48 -10.29 5.70
N LYS A 425 27.58 -9.32 5.50
CA LYS A 425 27.44 -8.64 4.20
C LYS A 425 28.69 -7.85 3.80
N LEU A 426 29.35 -7.20 4.75
CA LEU A 426 30.60 -6.47 4.50
C LEU A 426 31.70 -7.44 4.04
N VAL A 427 31.89 -8.56 4.76
CA VAL A 427 32.87 -9.60 4.40
C VAL A 427 32.54 -10.20 3.04
N TYR A 428 31.28 -10.53 2.77
CA TYR A 428 30.83 -11.04 1.47
C TYR A 428 31.15 -10.07 0.33
N LEU A 429 30.88 -8.77 0.51
CA LEU A 429 31.17 -7.75 -0.48
C LEU A 429 32.68 -7.53 -0.68
N CYS A 430 33.48 -7.61 0.39
CA CYS A 430 34.94 -7.61 0.29
C CYS A 430 35.47 -8.84 -0.48
N VAL A 431 34.88 -10.02 -0.30
CA VAL A 431 35.26 -11.24 -1.04
C VAL A 431 34.94 -11.10 -2.53
N ILE A 432 33.75 -10.58 -2.89
CA ILE A 432 33.41 -10.29 -4.29
C ILE A 432 34.38 -9.28 -4.89
N LEU A 433 34.70 -8.21 -4.16
CA LEU A 433 35.65 -7.21 -4.63
C LEU A 433 37.04 -7.83 -4.89
N LEU A 434 37.50 -8.71 -4.01
CA LEU A 434 38.76 -9.43 -4.18
C LEU A 434 38.72 -10.35 -5.40
N LEU A 435 37.62 -11.10 -5.61
CA LEU A 435 37.43 -11.92 -6.80
C LEU A 435 37.46 -11.08 -8.09
N CYS A 436 36.85 -9.90 -8.10
CA CYS A 436 36.92 -8.97 -9.23
C CYS A 436 38.36 -8.50 -9.50
N ILE A 437 39.14 -8.19 -8.46
CA ILE A 437 40.55 -7.81 -8.61
C ILE A 437 41.37 -8.96 -9.20
N VAL A 438 41.19 -10.18 -8.69
CA VAL A 438 41.85 -11.38 -9.23
C VAL A 438 41.45 -11.62 -10.69
N PHE A 439 40.16 -11.48 -11.01
CA PHE A 439 39.66 -11.62 -12.37
C PHE A 439 40.27 -10.60 -13.32
N ILE A 440 40.34 -9.32 -12.92
CA ILE A 440 40.98 -8.26 -13.72
C ILE A 440 42.47 -8.57 -13.90
N TRP A 441 43.15 -9.07 -12.87
CA TRP A 441 44.56 -9.43 -12.96
C TRP A 441 44.80 -10.61 -13.91
N LEU A 442 43.96 -11.65 -13.84
CA LEU A 442 43.97 -12.78 -14.77
C LEU A 442 43.66 -12.35 -16.22
N ALA A 443 42.72 -11.42 -16.39
CA ALA A 443 42.43 -10.85 -17.70
C ALA A 443 43.66 -10.10 -18.25
N MET A 444 44.28 -9.22 -17.44
CA MET A 444 45.49 -8.50 -17.85
C MET A 444 46.65 -9.44 -18.19
N THR A 445 46.91 -10.48 -17.39
CA THR A 445 47.99 -11.43 -17.68
C THR A 445 47.69 -12.24 -18.95
N ALA A 446 46.44 -12.63 -19.19
CA ALA A 446 46.04 -13.30 -20.42
C ALA A 446 46.23 -12.41 -21.67
N PHE A 447 45.91 -11.11 -21.58
CA PHE A 447 46.09 -10.17 -22.69
C PHE A 447 47.56 -9.81 -22.94
N ILE A 448 48.38 -9.71 -21.89
CA ILE A 448 49.80 -9.34 -22.00
C ILE A 448 50.64 -10.54 -22.46
N SER A 449 50.33 -11.77 -22.03
CA SER A 449 51.20 -12.92 -22.29
C SER A 449 51.07 -13.54 -23.67
N GLY A 450 50.21 -13.03 -24.57
CA GLY A 450 50.10 -13.50 -25.95
C GLY A 450 49.84 -15.01 -26.10
N GLY A 451 49.26 -15.65 -25.09
CA GLY A 451 49.03 -17.09 -25.06
C GLY A 451 47.73 -17.52 -25.76
N VAL A 452 47.57 -18.84 -25.96
CA VAL A 452 46.42 -19.48 -26.62
C VAL A 452 45.07 -19.05 -26.02
N PHE A 453 45.03 -18.71 -24.72
CA PHE A 453 43.83 -18.21 -24.05
C PHE A 453 43.36 -16.84 -24.57
N GLY A 454 44.29 -15.94 -24.94
CA GLY A 454 43.95 -14.66 -25.56
C GLY A 454 43.32 -14.82 -26.95
N ALA A 455 43.73 -15.85 -27.70
CA ALA A 455 43.11 -16.19 -28.98
C ALA A 455 41.68 -16.72 -28.80
N ILE A 456 41.41 -17.52 -27.77
CA ILE A 456 40.07 -18.03 -27.47
C ILE A 456 39.15 -16.89 -27.02
N VAL A 457 39.60 -16.01 -26.12
CA VAL A 457 38.79 -14.88 -25.63
C VAL A 457 38.46 -13.89 -26.76
N ASN A 458 39.44 -13.57 -27.63
CA ASN A 458 39.18 -12.73 -28.80
C ASN A 458 38.22 -13.40 -29.79
N SER A 459 38.26 -14.72 -29.92
CA SER A 459 37.32 -15.47 -30.76
C SER A 459 35.90 -15.43 -30.19
N VAL A 460 35.73 -15.65 -28.88
CA VAL A 460 34.42 -15.60 -28.21
C VAL A 460 33.83 -14.18 -28.24
N MET A 461 34.66 -13.15 -28.05
CA MET A 461 34.20 -11.76 -28.11
C MET A 461 33.78 -11.36 -29.53
N THR A 462 34.50 -11.84 -30.55
CA THR A 462 34.13 -11.66 -31.97
C THR A 462 32.84 -12.40 -32.32
N ILE A 463 32.64 -13.61 -31.77
CA ILE A 463 31.41 -14.39 -31.96
C ILE A 463 30.23 -13.70 -31.24
N GLY A 464 30.41 -13.25 -29.99
CA GLY A 464 29.35 -12.57 -29.22
C GLY A 464 28.94 -11.22 -29.81
N THR A 465 29.90 -10.44 -30.30
CA THR A 465 29.62 -9.19 -31.02
C THR A 465 29.03 -9.45 -32.41
N GLY A 466 29.49 -10.49 -33.11
CA GLY A 466 28.94 -10.92 -34.40
C GLY A 466 27.49 -11.40 -34.30
N LEU A 467 27.13 -12.18 -33.29
CA LEU A 467 25.75 -12.62 -33.05
C LEU A 467 24.82 -11.47 -32.66
N SER A 468 25.30 -10.51 -31.87
CA SER A 468 24.50 -9.34 -31.47
C SER A 468 24.18 -8.42 -32.66
N LEU A 469 25.10 -8.30 -33.62
CA LEU A 469 24.87 -7.57 -34.87
C LEU A 469 24.00 -8.36 -35.86
N ALA A 470 24.20 -9.68 -35.99
CA ALA A 470 23.38 -10.53 -36.86
C ALA A 470 21.91 -10.61 -36.42
N LEU A 471 21.64 -10.59 -35.11
CA LEU A 471 20.28 -10.53 -34.56
C LEU A 471 19.60 -9.17 -34.75
N LYS A 472 20.37 -8.10 -35.02
CA LYS A 472 19.84 -6.76 -35.25
C LYS A 472 19.43 -6.52 -36.71
N ASP A 473 20.08 -7.17 -37.68
CA ASP A 473 19.77 -7.04 -39.11
C ASP A 473 18.70 -8.02 -39.62
N HIS A 474 18.37 -9.10 -38.90
CA HIS A 474 17.43 -10.12 -39.37
C HIS A 474 16.00 -10.03 -38.78
N LYS A 475 15.69 -9.00 -38.01
CA LYS A 475 14.40 -8.89 -37.28
C LYS A 475 13.20 -8.47 -38.15
N ASP A 476 13.41 -8.13 -39.42
CA ASP A 476 12.32 -7.65 -40.27
C ASP A 476 11.73 -8.65 -41.27
N ASN A 477 12.24 -9.89 -41.47
CA ASN A 477 11.60 -10.84 -42.41
C ASN A 477 12.00 -12.34 -42.34
N ALA A 478 12.46 -12.88 -41.20
CA ALA A 478 12.87 -14.30 -41.14
C ALA A 478 11.73 -15.24 -40.66
N SER A 479 11.31 -16.14 -41.55
CA SER A 479 10.37 -17.22 -41.27
C SER A 479 10.93 -18.21 -40.22
N ASN A 480 10.02 -18.88 -39.49
CA ASN A 480 10.27 -19.86 -38.41
C ASN A 480 11.23 -21.02 -38.76
N GLU A 481 11.69 -21.13 -40.00
CA GLU A 481 12.54 -22.21 -40.49
C GLU A 481 14.04 -21.95 -40.22
N ASP A 482 14.48 -20.69 -40.29
CA ASP A 482 15.89 -20.34 -40.07
C ASP A 482 16.26 -20.30 -38.59
N GLN A 483 15.30 -19.99 -37.71
CA GLN A 483 15.49 -20.06 -36.27
C GLN A 483 15.69 -21.51 -35.77
N LYS A 484 15.05 -22.49 -36.44
CA LYS A 484 15.27 -23.92 -36.17
C LYS A 484 16.62 -24.43 -36.64
N LYS A 485 17.13 -23.92 -37.77
CA LYS A 485 18.48 -24.24 -38.25
C LYS A 485 19.55 -23.62 -37.34
N LEU A 486 19.31 -22.43 -36.81
CA LEU A 486 20.24 -21.80 -35.89
C LEU A 486 20.29 -22.53 -34.54
N SER A 487 19.15 -22.97 -34.01
CA SER A 487 19.12 -23.75 -32.76
C SER A 487 19.82 -25.10 -32.91
N SER A 488 19.67 -25.76 -34.06
CA SER A 488 20.34 -27.05 -34.30
C SER A 488 21.86 -26.90 -34.43
N VAL A 489 22.36 -25.81 -35.03
CA VAL A 489 23.80 -25.56 -35.11
C VAL A 489 24.38 -25.22 -33.73
N VAL A 490 23.62 -24.54 -32.87
CA VAL A 490 24.04 -24.27 -31.48
C VAL A 490 24.07 -25.54 -30.64
N GLU A 491 23.09 -26.43 -30.78
CA GLU A 491 23.12 -27.77 -30.15
C GLU A 491 24.30 -28.61 -30.66
N GLU A 492 24.58 -28.61 -31.96
CA GLU A 492 25.71 -29.36 -32.54
C GLU A 492 27.07 -28.85 -32.03
N ILE A 493 27.25 -27.53 -31.89
CA ILE A 493 28.47 -26.96 -31.31
C ILE A 493 28.57 -27.28 -29.82
N GLN A 494 27.46 -27.25 -29.10
CA GLN A 494 27.44 -27.59 -27.67
C GLN A 494 27.80 -29.06 -27.44
N ASP A 495 27.29 -29.97 -28.26
CA ASP A 495 27.62 -31.40 -28.21
C ASP A 495 29.07 -31.66 -28.61
N MET A 496 29.61 -30.93 -29.60
CA MET A 496 31.01 -31.09 -30.03
C MET A 496 32.01 -30.61 -28.96
N VAL A 497 31.64 -29.60 -28.16
CA VAL A 497 32.47 -29.11 -27.05
C VAL A 497 32.39 -30.01 -25.81
N MET A 498 31.25 -30.69 -25.60
CA MET A 498 31.02 -31.53 -24.43
C MET A 498 31.45 -33.00 -24.62
N ASN A 499 31.54 -33.51 -25.85
CA ASN A 499 31.92 -34.90 -26.14
C ASN A 499 33.41 -35.13 -26.45
N ASP A 500 34.25 -34.09 -26.42
CA ASP A 500 35.70 -34.22 -26.65
C ASP A 500 36.53 -34.19 -25.34
N GLN A 501 35.93 -34.64 -24.22
CA GLN A 501 36.60 -34.88 -22.93
C GLN A 501 36.67 -36.35 -22.53
#